data_AF-A0A4R1QKH9-F1
#
_entry.id   AF-A0A4R1QKH9-F1
#
_cell.length_a   1.000
_cell.length_b   1.000
_cell.length_c   1.000
_cell.angle_alpha   90.00
_cell.angle_beta   90.00
_cell.angle_gamma   90.00
#
_symmetry.space_group_name_H-M   'P 1'
#
loop_
_entity.id
_entity.type
_entity.pdbx_description
1 polymer ?
#
loop_
_entity_poly.entity_id
_entity_poly.type
_entity_poly.pdbx_seq_one_letter_code
_entity_poly.pdbx_strand_id
1 'polypeptide(L)'
;MNSNKLLSSLCYFSVLFAPFLFPIIVYFVTNDEVVKGHVKKALLSHLIPFGTVLVLGVLAIGSAFWNADTVPVWFFAGIALSGIVNIVVVIWNIIKGIKVLQEE
;
A
#
# COMPACT_ATOMS: atom_id res chain seq x y z
N MET A 1 10.67 -15.33 19.12
CA MET A 1 10.36 -14.85 17.75
C MET A 1 11.67 -14.49 17.06
N ASN A 2 11.88 -14.94 15.83
CA ASN A 2 13.04 -14.53 15.02
C ASN A 2 12.87 -13.04 14.64
N SER A 3 13.88 -12.22 14.94
CA SER A 3 13.87 -10.77 14.65
C SER A 3 13.57 -10.48 13.16
N ASN A 4 14.05 -11.34 12.25
CA ASN A 4 13.86 -11.20 10.82
C ASN A 4 12.39 -11.43 10.40
N LYS A 5 11.68 -12.33 11.10
CA LYS A 5 10.24 -12.58 10.88
C LYS A 5 9.41 -11.39 11.34
N LEU A 6 9.72 -10.84 12.51
CA LEU A 6 9.03 -9.65 13.02
C LEU A 6 9.27 -8.45 12.09
N LEU A 7 10.51 -8.22 11.66
CA LEU A 7 10.85 -7.11 10.76
C LEU A 7 10.14 -7.25 9.40
N SER A 8 10.12 -8.46 8.86
CA SER A 8 9.41 -8.78 7.60
C SER A 8 7.89 -8.62 7.72
N SER A 9 7.28 -9.05 8.83
CA SER A 9 5.84 -8.88 9.05
C SER A 9 5.46 -7.42 9.21
N LEU A 10 6.29 -6.63 9.92
CA LEU A 10 6.07 -5.20 10.09
C LEU A 10 6.14 -4.46 8.75
N CYS A 11 6.93 -4.94 7.79
CA CYS A 11 6.93 -4.36 6.44
C CYS A 11 5.55 -4.45 5.81
N TYR A 12 4.83 -5.57 5.94
CA TYR A 12 3.45 -5.67 5.44
C TYR A 12 2.45 -4.85 6.28
N PHE A 13 2.58 -4.85 7.60
CA PHE A 13 1.68 -4.05 8.46
C PHE A 13 1.85 -2.55 8.30
N SER A 14 3.00 -2.10 7.77
CA SER A 14 3.25 -0.68 7.53
C SER A 14 2.25 -0.02 6.59
N VAL A 15 1.46 -0.78 5.81
CA VAL A 15 0.29 -0.26 5.07
C VAL A 15 -0.64 0.60 5.95
N LEU A 16 -0.70 0.32 7.26
CA LEU A 16 -1.60 0.99 8.21
C LEU A 16 -1.03 2.28 8.81
N PHE A 17 0.29 2.50 8.80
CA PHE A 17 0.91 3.61 9.54
C PHE A 17 2.03 4.35 8.79
N ALA A 18 2.81 3.65 7.96
CA ALA A 18 3.95 4.23 7.23
C ALA A 18 4.29 3.40 5.98
N PRO A 19 3.38 3.33 4.98
CA PRO A 19 3.44 2.36 3.89
C PRO A 19 4.77 2.37 3.12
N PHE A 20 5.38 3.53 2.91
CA PHE A 20 6.64 3.62 2.19
C PHE A 20 7.83 3.81 3.11
N LEU A 21 7.71 4.70 4.10
CA LEU A 21 8.83 5.07 4.96
C LEU A 21 9.39 3.86 5.72
N PHE A 22 8.53 3.06 6.35
CA PHE A 22 9.00 1.94 7.17
C PHE A 22 9.69 0.86 6.33
N PRO A 23 9.10 0.31 5.24
CA PRO A 23 9.79 -0.69 4.43
C PRO A 23 11.06 -0.16 3.75
N ILE A 24 11.11 1.12 3.36
CA ILE A 24 12.32 1.74 2.80
C ILE A 24 13.44 1.75 3.85
N ILE A 25 13.15 2.15 5.09
CA ILE A 25 14.15 2.11 6.17
C ILE A 25 14.65 0.67 6.36
N VAL A 26 13.73 -0.29 6.44
CA VAL A 26 14.10 -1.71 6.60
C VAL A 26 14.98 -2.20 5.44
N TYR A 27 14.69 -1.80 4.21
CA TYR A 27 15.49 -2.17 3.02
C TYR A 27 16.97 -1.83 3.19
N PHE A 28 17.27 -0.65 3.75
CA PHE A 28 18.63 -0.15 3.92
C PHE A 28 19.31 -0.64 5.20
N VAL A 29 18.53 -0.93 6.25
CA VAL A 29 19.09 -1.34 7.56
C VAL A 29 19.37 -2.84 7.61
N THR A 30 18.59 -3.67 6.92
CA THR A 30 18.79 -5.13 6.95
C THR A 30 19.78 -5.63 5.90
N ASN A 31 20.63 -6.59 6.28
CA ASN A 31 21.48 -7.33 5.34
C ASN A 31 20.90 -8.71 4.97
N ASP A 32 19.77 -9.09 5.56
CA ASP A 32 19.11 -10.37 5.28
C ASP A 32 18.31 -10.30 3.97
N GLU A 33 18.69 -11.13 2.99
CA GLU A 33 18.06 -11.17 1.67
C GLU A 33 16.61 -11.69 1.70
N VAL A 34 16.25 -12.55 2.65
CA VAL A 34 14.86 -13.00 2.85
C VAL A 34 14.00 -11.82 3.31
N VAL A 35 14.48 -11.04 4.27
CA VAL A 35 13.81 -9.82 4.75
C VAL A 35 13.66 -8.82 3.60
N LYS A 36 14.72 -8.56 2.82
CA LYS A 36 14.65 -7.68 1.64
C LYS A 36 13.64 -8.17 0.61
N GLY A 37 13.47 -9.48 0.46
CA GLY A 37 12.42 -10.08 -0.37
C GLY A 37 11.02 -9.67 0.07
N HIS A 38 10.74 -9.69 1.38
CA HIS A 38 9.45 -9.24 1.94
C HIS A 38 9.26 -7.73 1.84
N VAL A 39 10.32 -6.95 2.08
CA VAL A 39 10.32 -5.49 1.93
C VAL A 39 9.87 -5.08 0.53
N LYS A 40 10.49 -5.63 -0.52
CA LYS A 40 10.14 -5.31 -1.92
C LYS A 40 8.68 -5.67 -2.23
N LYS A 41 8.21 -6.82 -1.75
CA LYS A 41 6.82 -7.27 -1.94
C LYS A 41 5.82 -6.35 -1.22
N ALA A 42 6.14 -5.91 -0.01
CA ALA A 42 5.31 -4.96 0.74
C ALA A 42 5.30 -3.58 0.06
N LEU A 43 6.44 -3.08 -0.41
CA LEU A 43 6.49 -1.82 -1.17
C LEU A 43 5.63 -1.87 -2.44
N LEU A 44 5.68 -2.99 -3.16
CA LEU A 44 4.89 -3.18 -4.37
C LEU A 44 3.38 -3.20 -4.07
N SER A 45 2.96 -3.87 -2.99
CA SER A 45 1.54 -3.89 -2.62
C SER A 45 1.05 -2.51 -2.18
N HIS A 46 1.87 -1.73 -1.47
CA HIS A 46 1.52 -0.37 -1.03
C HIS A 46 1.41 0.63 -2.18
N LEU A 47 2.08 0.35 -3.31
CA LEU A 47 1.96 1.16 -4.51
C LEU A 47 0.54 1.15 -5.08
N ILE A 48 -0.26 0.11 -4.82
CA ILE A 48 -1.64 0.02 -5.31
C ILE A 48 -2.52 1.10 -4.65
N PRO A 49 -2.63 1.20 -3.31
CA PRO A 49 -3.25 2.32 -2.62
C PRO A 49 -2.81 3.68 -3.14
N PHE A 50 -1.49 3.89 -3.24
CA PHE A 50 -0.94 5.16 -3.71
C PHE A 50 -1.34 5.47 -5.16
N GLY A 51 -1.29 4.48 -6.04
CA GLY A 51 -1.70 4.61 -7.43
C GLY A 51 -3.17 4.96 -7.58
N THR A 52 -4.05 4.38 -6.76
CA THR A 52 -5.48 4.73 -6.79
C THR A 52 -5.73 6.19 -6.40
N VAL A 53 -5.00 6.72 -5.42
CA VAL A 53 -5.07 8.14 -5.03
C VAL A 53 -4.53 9.04 -6.14
N LEU A 54 -3.41 8.68 -6.76
CA LEU A 54 -2.85 9.44 -7.88
C LEU A 54 -3.79 9.50 -9.08
N VAL A 55 -4.37 8.35 -9.47
CA VAL A 55 -5.32 8.29 -10.59
C VAL A 55 -6.54 9.17 -10.31
N LEU A 56 -7.12 9.08 -9.11
CA LEU A 56 -8.24 9.95 -8.73
C LEU A 56 -7.86 11.43 -8.72
N GLY A 57 -6.66 11.77 -8.24
CA GLY A 57 -6.15 13.15 -8.24
C GLY A 57 -5.99 13.72 -9.65
N VAL A 58 -5.38 12.96 -10.57
CA VAL A 58 -5.23 13.36 -11.97
C VAL A 58 -6.59 13.56 -12.64
N LEU A 59 -7.52 12.64 -12.40
CA LEU A 59 -8.87 12.72 -12.94
C LEU A 59 -9.64 13.93 -12.38
N ALA A 60 -9.50 14.23 -11.09
CA ALA A 60 -10.09 15.41 -10.46
C ALA A 60 -9.55 16.70 -11.07
N ILE A 61 -8.23 16.83 -11.18
CA ILE A 61 -7.57 17.99 -11.79
C ILE A 61 -8.02 18.16 -13.24
N GLY A 62 -8.04 17.07 -14.04
CA GLY A 62 -8.51 17.09 -15.42
C GLY A 62 -9.97 17.56 -15.54
N SER A 63 -10.85 17.11 -14.64
CA SER A 63 -12.24 17.56 -14.63
C SER A 63 -12.38 19.05 -14.33
N ALA A 64 -11.57 19.59 -13.42
CA ALA A 64 -11.58 21.02 -13.07
C ALA A 64 -11.16 21.91 -14.25
N PHE A 65 -10.25 21.45 -15.12
CA PHE A 65 -9.87 22.18 -16.33
C PHE A 65 -10.95 22.20 -17.42
N TRP A 66 -11.85 21.20 -17.45
CA TRP A 66 -12.87 21.08 -18.49
C TRP A 66 -14.20 21.74 -18.11
N ASN A 67 -14.65 21.56 -16.87
CA ASN A 67 -15.84 22.22 -16.30
C ASN A 67 -15.71 22.31 -14.78
N ALA A 68 -15.34 23.48 -14.27
CA ALA A 68 -15.09 23.68 -12.84
C ALA A 68 -16.36 23.64 -11.97
N ASP A 69 -17.54 23.87 -12.54
CA ASP A 69 -18.79 24.05 -11.78
C ASP A 69 -19.51 22.74 -11.45
N THR A 70 -19.08 21.60 -12.02
CA THR A 70 -19.76 20.31 -11.82
C THR A 70 -18.78 19.18 -11.55
N VAL A 71 -18.95 18.48 -10.42
CA VAL A 71 -18.24 17.23 -10.14
C VAL A 71 -18.92 16.08 -10.89
N PRO A 72 -18.23 15.35 -11.77
CA PRO A 72 -18.84 14.28 -12.52
C PRO A 72 -19.25 13.08 -11.65
N VAL A 73 -20.37 12.42 -11.97
CA VAL A 73 -20.85 11.22 -11.25
C VAL A 73 -19.81 10.09 -11.23
N TRP A 74 -19.03 9.94 -12.31
CA TRP A 74 -17.98 8.92 -12.38
C TRP A 74 -16.88 9.12 -11.34
N PHE A 75 -16.69 10.34 -10.81
CA PHE A 75 -15.72 10.62 -9.75
C PHE A 75 -16.08 9.90 -8.45
N PHE A 76 -17.36 9.94 -8.05
CA PHE A 76 -17.85 9.22 -6.88
C PHE A 76 -17.77 7.70 -7.05
N ALA A 77 -18.08 7.19 -8.24
CA ALA A 77 -17.88 5.78 -8.57
C ALA A 77 -16.39 5.37 -8.45
N GLY A 78 -15.48 6.26 -8.89
CA GLY A 78 -14.04 6.08 -8.75
C GLY A 78 -13.58 6.03 -7.29
N ILE A 79 -14.11 6.91 -6.43
CA ILE A 79 -13.83 6.89 -4.98
C ILE A 79 -14.29 5.57 -4.36
N ALA A 80 -15.52 5.13 -4.66
CA ALA A 80 -16.06 3.87 -4.12
C ALA A 80 -15.22 2.66 -4.55
N LEU A 81 -14.87 2.59 -5.84
CA LEU A 81 -14.03 1.51 -6.37
C LEU A 81 -12.62 1.54 -5.75
N SER A 82 -12.01 2.72 -5.65
CA SER A 82 -10.72 2.91 -4.99
C SER A 82 -10.77 2.44 -3.55
N GLY A 83 -11.81 2.81 -2.79
CA GLY A 83 -12.01 2.37 -1.41
C GLY A 83 -12.02 0.84 -1.29
N ILE A 84 -12.75 0.15 -2.16
CA ILE A 84 -12.81 -1.32 -2.19
C ILE A 84 -11.42 -1.91 -2.47
N VAL A 85 -10.72 -1.41 -3.49
CA VAL A 85 -9.37 -1.87 -3.84
C VAL A 85 -8.40 -1.68 -2.68
N ASN A 86 -8.43 -0.51 -2.03
CA ASN A 86 -7.59 -0.20 -0.88
C ASN A 86 -7.86 -1.15 0.29
N ILE A 87 -9.13 -1.42 0.62
CA ILE A 87 -9.51 -2.36 1.67
C ILE A 87 -8.96 -3.76 1.36
N VAL A 88 -9.13 -4.25 0.14
CA VAL A 88 -8.62 -5.57 -0.28
C VAL A 88 -7.10 -5.64 -0.11
N VAL A 89 -6.37 -4.59 -0.52
CA VAL A 89 -4.90 -4.54 -0.38
C VAL A 89 -4.47 -4.48 1.08
N VAL A 90 -5.16 -3.72 1.92
CA VAL A 90 -4.87 -3.65 3.36
C VAL A 90 -5.06 -5.03 4.00
N ILE A 91 -6.18 -5.69 3.73
CA ILE A 91 -6.44 -7.05 4.24
C ILE A 91 -5.38 -8.04 3.75
N TRP A 92 -5.02 -7.97 2.46
CA TRP A 92 -3.97 -8.82 1.90
C TRP A 92 -2.62 -8.65 2.60
N ASN A 93 -2.22 -7.40 2.87
CA ASN A 93 -1.00 -7.10 3.60
C ASN A 93 -1.05 -7.61 5.04
N ILE A 94 -2.18 -7.46 5.74
CA ILE A 94 -2.36 -8.01 7.09
C ILE A 94 -2.21 -9.55 7.06
N ILE A 95 -2.88 -10.24 6.13
CA ILE A 95 -2.78 -11.69 5.99
C ILE A 95 -1.33 -12.12 5.71
N LYS A 96 -0.62 -11.41 4.82
CA LYS A 96 0.79 -11.69 4.52
C LYS A 96 1.69 -11.48 5.73
N GLY A 97 1.49 -10.40 6.50
CA GLY A 97 2.22 -10.14 7.73
C GLY A 97 2.02 -11.26 8.76
N ILE A 98 0.79 -11.74 8.94
CA ILE A 98 0.48 -12.87 9.84
C ILE A 98 1.15 -14.16 9.35
N LYS A 99 1.07 -14.47 8.06
CA LYS A 99 1.72 -15.67 7.49
C LYS A 99 3.22 -15.70 7.73
N VAL A 100 3.90 -14.56 7.55
CA VAL A 100 5.35 -14.44 7.83
C VAL A 100 5.69 -14.68 9.30
N LEU A 101 4.81 -14.30 10.22
CA LEU A 101 5.00 -14.60 11.65
C LEU A 101 4.82 -16.08 11.99
N GLN A 102 4.08 -16.82 11.17
CA GLN A 102 3.74 -18.23 11.36
C GLN A 102 4.67 -19.20 10.62
N GLU A 103 5.52 -18.72 9.72
CA GLU A 103 6.56 -19.55 9.10
C GLU A 103 7.50 -20.10 10.20
N GLU A 104 7.95 -21.36 10.09
CA GLU A 104 8.84 -22.05 11.06
C GLU A 104 10.31 -21.66 10.92
#